data_AF-A0A0W7YGP4-F1
#
_entry.id   AF-A0A0W7YGP4-F1
#
_cell.length_a   1.000
_cell.length_b   1.000
_cell.length_c   1.000
_cell.angle_alpha   90.00
_cell.angle_beta   90.00
_cell.angle_gamma   90.00
#
_symmetry.space_group_name_H-M   'P 1'
#
loop_
_entity.id
_entity.type
_entity.pdbx_description
1 polymer ?
#
loop_
_entity_poly.entity_id
_entity_poly.type
_entity_poly.pdbx_seq_one_letter_code
_entity_poly.pdbx_strand_id
1 'polypeptide(L)'
;MPNNQTKALVQGSMMVALFTILMLISAYVPFIFIVALLFAPLPIAWYSANYKRSSSILVAIVGCILTTITSGITMLPFAFILGLLGVIMGNAIYLKKSKLYLFMSTGIANLISMAMVYLAYVKLAGIDFISMSLEMVRKNYEQSNEFAKSVTGQVALQPEQLEAMLKTIELTMPATITISAFFAAFIIITLNLPALKRLGVDVPKFAPFQNMRLPRSILWYYMIVLCINLFMRPEAGSTLDIIVLNVSYILWILLILQGISFIHYFISKKGMPTGVKWVATLLAIPLSSFMILLGIVDLGFDVRALVKGKTKE
;
A
#
# COMPACT_ATOMS: atom_id res chain seq x y z
N MET A 1 39.70 -0.64 15.27
CA MET A 1 39.06 0.20 14.22
C MET A 1 38.06 1.20 14.82
N PRO A 2 38.49 2.18 15.63
CA PRO A 2 37.60 3.16 16.27
C PRO A 2 36.88 4.10 15.27
N ASN A 3 37.48 4.36 14.10
CA ASN A 3 36.95 5.31 13.11
C ASN A 3 35.56 4.92 12.54
N ASN A 4 35.26 3.64 12.41
CA ASN A 4 33.98 3.19 11.84
C ASN A 4 32.82 3.27 12.84
N GLN A 5 33.09 3.09 14.14
CA GLN A 5 32.08 3.21 15.19
C GLN A 5 31.71 4.68 15.44
N THR A 6 32.70 5.57 15.50
CA THR A 6 32.45 7.01 15.64
C THR A 6 31.68 7.55 14.44
N LYS A 7 32.04 7.15 13.21
CA LYS A 7 31.30 7.54 12.00
C LYS A 7 29.85 7.05 12.01
N ALA A 8 29.63 5.79 12.41
CA ALA A 8 28.29 5.22 12.54
C ALA A 8 27.43 5.94 13.59
N LEU A 9 28.05 6.39 14.69
CA LEU A 9 27.35 7.15 15.74
C LEU A 9 26.97 8.55 15.24
N VAL A 10 27.92 9.30 14.67
CA VAL A 10 27.69 10.66 14.17
C VAL A 10 26.62 10.66 13.08
N GLN A 11 26.74 9.77 12.09
CA GLN A 11 25.75 9.67 11.02
C GLN A 11 24.39 9.16 11.54
N GLY A 12 24.39 8.29 12.56
CA GLY A 12 23.16 7.84 13.21
C GLY A 12 22.40 9.00 13.85
N SER A 13 23.09 9.83 14.64
CA SER A 13 22.51 11.03 15.25
C SER A 13 21.98 12.02 14.22
N MET A 14 22.70 12.22 13.11
CA MET A 14 22.23 13.07 12.02
C MET A 14 20.94 12.53 11.38
N MET A 15 20.85 11.22 11.13
CA MET A 15 19.65 10.61 10.54
C MET A 15 18.46 10.61 11.50
N VAL A 16 18.71 10.43 12.80
CA VAL A 16 17.70 10.62 13.86
C VAL A 16 17.16 12.05 13.84
N ALA A 17 18.04 13.06 13.76
CA ALA A 17 17.63 14.45 13.69
C ALA A 17 16.80 14.75 12.44
N LEU A 18 17.24 14.29 11.26
CA LEU A 18 16.49 14.44 10.01
C LEU A 18 15.13 13.75 10.05
N PHE A 19 15.07 12.52 10.59
CA PHE A 19 13.81 11.81 10.79
C PHE A 19 12.86 12.62 11.68
N THR A 20 13.35 13.11 12.82
CA THR A 20 12.56 13.88 13.78
C THR A 20 12.06 15.19 13.17
N ILE A 21 12.89 15.87 12.37
CA ILE A 21 12.48 17.09 11.65
C ILE A 21 11.36 16.79 10.64
N LEU A 22 11.47 15.71 9.87
CA LEU A 22 10.41 15.30 8.95
C LEU A 22 9.11 14.95 9.69
N MET A 23 9.21 14.30 10.85
CA MET A 23 8.05 14.02 11.70
C MET A 23 7.43 15.30 12.28
N LEU A 24 8.23 16.27 12.69
CA LEU A 24 7.77 17.60 13.15
C LEU A 24 7.04 18.36 12.05
N ILE A 25 7.60 18.38 10.83
CA ILE A 25 6.94 18.99 9.66
C ILE A 25 5.61 18.28 9.40
N SER A 26 5.59 16.95 9.51
CA SER A 26 4.38 16.14 9.35
C SER A 26 3.32 16.46 10.41
N ALA A 27 3.72 16.78 11.64
CA ALA A 27 2.81 17.07 12.73
C ALA A 27 2.19 18.49 12.64
N TYR A 28 2.98 19.48 12.23
CA TYR A 28 2.64 20.88 12.46
C TYR A 28 2.53 21.76 11.21
N VAL A 29 2.95 21.29 10.03
CA VAL A 29 2.95 22.09 8.81
C VAL A 29 1.84 21.61 7.85
N PRO A 30 0.72 22.35 7.73
CA PRO A 30 -0.36 22.04 6.79
C PRO A 30 0.15 21.94 5.34
N PHE A 31 -0.56 21.18 4.51
CA PHE A 31 -0.26 20.90 3.08
C PHE A 31 1.04 20.12 2.80
N ILE A 32 2.12 20.35 3.57
CA ILE A 32 3.41 19.69 3.40
C ILE A 32 3.47 18.35 4.15
N PHE A 33 2.58 18.14 5.13
CA PHE A 33 2.61 16.96 5.99
C PHE A 33 2.70 15.64 5.23
N ILE A 34 1.96 15.51 4.12
CA ILE A 34 1.94 14.26 3.34
C ILE A 34 3.28 14.00 2.65
N VAL A 35 3.94 15.06 2.16
CA VAL A 35 5.26 14.96 1.55
C VAL A 35 6.28 14.56 2.61
N ALA A 36 6.20 15.17 3.78
CA ALA A 36 7.09 14.86 4.90
C ALA A 36 6.93 13.41 5.38
N LEU A 37 5.69 12.88 5.50
CA LEU A 37 5.43 11.48 5.84
C LEU A 37 5.99 10.50 4.79
N LEU A 38 5.88 10.84 3.50
CA LEU A 38 6.37 10.00 2.41
C LEU A 38 7.90 9.88 2.40
N PHE A 39 8.61 10.93 2.82
CA PHE A 39 10.07 10.94 2.90
C PHE A 39 10.60 10.67 4.32
N ALA A 40 9.76 10.58 5.35
CA ALA A 40 10.20 10.28 6.71
C ALA A 40 10.99 8.96 6.82
N PRO A 41 10.67 7.87 6.10
CA PRO A 41 11.51 6.67 6.11
C PRO A 41 12.93 6.88 5.54
N LEU A 42 13.16 7.94 4.74
CA LEU A 42 14.40 8.17 3.98
C LEU A 42 15.67 8.18 4.83
N PRO A 43 15.77 8.97 5.93
CA PRO A 43 17.01 9.08 6.70
C PRO A 43 17.37 7.74 7.36
N ILE A 44 16.37 7.03 7.88
CA ILE A 44 16.56 5.72 8.52
C ILE A 44 16.89 4.66 7.45
N ALA A 45 16.24 4.70 6.28
CA ALA A 45 16.58 3.81 5.16
C ALA A 45 18.00 4.02 4.66
N TRP A 46 18.46 5.27 4.57
CA TRP A 46 19.84 5.59 4.21
C TRP A 46 20.81 5.04 5.25
N TYR A 47 20.55 5.26 6.55
CA TYR A 47 21.40 4.71 7.61
C TYR A 47 21.44 3.18 7.52
N SER A 48 20.27 2.54 7.40
CA SER A 48 20.16 1.09 7.38
C SER A 48 20.69 0.44 6.11
N ALA A 49 20.87 1.19 5.02
CA ALA A 49 21.55 0.72 3.82
C ALA A 49 23.09 0.72 3.95
N ASN A 50 23.65 1.48 4.90
CA ASN A 50 25.09 1.66 5.08
C ASN A 50 25.65 0.96 6.33
N TYR A 51 24.82 0.71 7.34
CA TYR A 51 25.23 0.19 8.65
C TYR A 51 24.51 -1.11 9.03
N LYS A 52 25.00 -1.76 10.10
CA LYS A 52 24.42 -3.01 10.61
C LYS A 52 22.97 -2.80 11.08
N ARG A 53 22.17 -3.87 10.97
CA ARG A 53 20.76 -3.87 11.38
C ARG A 53 20.53 -3.46 12.83
N SER A 54 21.38 -3.89 13.76
CA SER A 54 21.26 -3.55 15.19
C SER A 54 21.37 -2.04 15.44
N SER A 55 22.36 -1.38 14.84
CA SER A 55 22.51 0.08 14.91
C SER A 55 21.33 0.81 14.28
N SER A 56 20.79 0.25 13.19
CA SER A 56 19.65 0.85 12.48
C SER A 56 18.36 0.79 13.27
N ILE A 57 18.12 -0.33 13.98
CA ILE A 57 17.00 -0.47 14.92
C ILE A 57 17.13 0.56 16.04
N LEU A 58 18.34 0.76 16.58
CA LEU A 58 18.57 1.77 17.61
C LEU A 58 18.28 3.19 17.10
N VAL A 59 18.74 3.55 15.90
CA VAL A 59 18.40 4.84 15.26
C VAL A 59 16.89 5.01 15.12
N ALA A 60 16.16 3.99 14.68
CA ALA A 60 14.70 4.07 14.58
C ALA A 60 14.03 4.24 15.94
N ILE A 61 14.45 3.50 16.98
CA ILE A 61 13.91 3.62 18.35
C ILE A 61 14.15 5.04 18.89
N VAL A 62 15.37 5.57 18.76
CA VAL A 62 15.69 6.93 19.22
C VAL A 62 14.88 7.96 18.43
N GLY A 63 14.72 7.77 17.12
CA GLY A 63 13.85 8.59 16.28
C GLY A 63 12.39 8.61 16.75
N CYS A 64 11.84 7.46 17.13
CA CYS A 64 10.49 7.36 17.70
C CYS A 64 10.38 8.10 19.03
N ILE A 65 11.37 7.94 19.92
CA ILE A 65 11.40 8.61 21.22
C ILE A 65 11.45 10.13 21.02
N LEU A 66 12.38 10.63 20.20
CA LEU A 66 12.47 12.07 19.95
C LEU A 66 11.24 12.63 19.25
N THR A 67 10.65 11.88 18.31
CA THR A 67 9.37 12.28 17.70
C THR A 67 8.27 12.39 18.74
N THR A 68 8.20 11.45 19.68
CA THR A 68 7.20 11.47 20.76
C THR A 68 7.40 12.66 21.70
N ILE A 69 8.65 12.97 22.07
CA ILE A 69 8.99 14.10 22.93
C ILE A 69 8.66 15.43 22.26
N THR A 70 8.93 15.55 20.97
CA THR A 70 8.84 16.82 20.23
C THR A 70 7.47 17.08 19.61
N SER A 71 6.79 16.02 19.15
CA SER A 71 5.54 16.09 18.39
C SER A 71 4.33 15.51 19.15
N GLY A 72 4.55 14.94 20.33
CA GLY A 72 3.51 14.33 21.17
C GLY A 72 3.25 12.85 20.93
N ILE A 73 2.53 12.22 21.86
CA ILE A 73 2.24 10.77 21.85
C ILE A 73 1.40 10.31 20.65
N THR A 74 0.60 11.21 20.07
CA THR A 74 -0.22 10.94 18.89
C THR A 74 0.60 10.66 17.64
N MET A 75 1.85 11.14 17.57
CA MET A 75 2.76 10.91 16.44
C MET A 75 3.58 9.62 16.57
N LEU A 76 3.58 8.98 17.75
CA LEU A 76 4.33 7.73 17.99
C LEU A 76 3.95 6.61 17.00
N PRO A 77 2.67 6.34 16.68
CA PRO A 77 2.32 5.29 15.73
C PRO A 77 2.89 5.54 14.32
N PHE A 78 2.83 6.78 13.85
CA PHE A 78 3.42 7.17 12.57
C PHE A 78 4.94 7.01 12.59
N ALA A 79 5.60 7.47 13.66
CA ALA A 79 7.04 7.34 13.82
C ALA A 79 7.47 5.87 13.83
N PHE A 80 6.72 5.02 14.54
CA PHE A 80 6.95 3.60 14.63
C PHE A 80 6.84 2.91 13.26
N ILE A 81 5.74 3.14 12.54
CA ILE A 81 5.54 2.56 11.20
C ILE A 81 6.66 3.02 10.26
N LEU A 82 6.86 4.33 10.11
CA LEU A 82 7.80 4.89 9.13
C LEU A 82 9.26 4.57 9.49
N GLY A 83 9.59 4.54 10.78
CA GLY A 83 10.89 4.09 11.27
C GLY A 83 11.15 2.63 10.96
N LEU A 84 10.16 1.75 11.19
CA LEU A 84 10.26 0.34 10.83
C LEU A 84 10.42 0.15 9.32
N LEU A 85 9.64 0.86 8.50
CA LEU A 85 9.77 0.82 7.03
C LEU A 85 11.17 1.25 6.58
N GLY A 86 11.71 2.33 7.18
CA GLY A 86 13.07 2.77 6.92
C GLY A 86 14.10 1.66 7.19
N VAL A 87 14.01 1.01 8.35
CA VAL A 87 14.91 -0.11 8.72
C VAL A 87 14.77 -1.28 7.75
N ILE A 88 13.54 -1.71 7.43
CA ILE A 88 13.31 -2.87 6.56
C ILE A 88 13.80 -2.59 5.14
N MET A 89 13.47 -1.42 4.59
CA MET A 89 13.91 -1.01 3.26
C MET A 89 15.43 -0.91 3.18
N GLY A 90 16.07 -0.20 4.11
CA GLY A 90 17.52 -0.04 4.11
C GLY A 90 18.24 -1.37 4.32
N ASN A 91 17.76 -2.23 5.22
CA ASN A 91 18.35 -3.54 5.45
C ASN A 91 18.22 -4.46 4.21
N ALA A 92 17.11 -4.42 3.48
CA ALA A 92 16.96 -5.16 2.22
C ALA A 92 17.97 -4.68 1.16
N ILE A 93 18.26 -3.37 1.12
CA ILE A 93 19.28 -2.78 0.24
C ILE A 93 20.69 -3.18 0.69
N TYR A 94 21.00 -3.08 1.99
CA TYR A 94 22.28 -3.49 2.56
C TYR A 94 22.62 -4.96 2.23
N LEU A 95 21.61 -5.84 2.30
CA LEU A 95 21.74 -7.26 1.97
C LEU A 95 21.66 -7.56 0.45
N LYS A 96 21.62 -6.53 -0.41
CA LYS A 96 21.51 -6.62 -1.88
C LYS A 96 20.37 -7.53 -2.34
N LYS A 97 19.23 -7.48 -1.65
CA LYS A 97 18.08 -8.33 -1.95
C LYS A 97 17.36 -7.86 -3.22
N SER A 98 16.58 -8.77 -3.81
CA SER A 98 15.83 -8.49 -5.03
C SER A 98 14.75 -7.42 -4.80
N LYS A 99 14.34 -6.74 -5.87
CA LYS A 99 13.22 -5.77 -5.85
C LYS A 99 11.91 -6.36 -5.29
N LEU A 100 11.65 -7.65 -5.57
CA LEU A 100 10.46 -8.33 -5.06
C LEU A 100 10.58 -8.52 -3.55
N TYR A 101 11.75 -8.93 -3.06
CA TYR A 101 12.00 -9.03 -1.63
C TYR A 101 11.84 -7.68 -0.94
N LEU A 102 12.41 -6.60 -1.50
CA LEU A 102 12.26 -5.25 -0.96
C LEU A 102 10.79 -4.84 -0.86
N PHE A 103 10.01 -5.02 -1.94
CA PHE A 103 8.59 -4.69 -1.95
C PHE A 103 7.78 -5.54 -0.96
N MET A 104 7.95 -6.86 -0.99
CA MET A 104 7.21 -7.78 -0.13
C MET A 104 7.55 -7.57 1.34
N SER A 105 8.83 -7.44 1.69
CA SER A 105 9.26 -7.22 3.08
C SER A 105 8.74 -5.89 3.63
N THR A 106 8.79 -4.81 2.83
CA THR A 106 8.27 -3.49 3.24
C THR A 106 6.75 -3.50 3.37
N GLY A 107 6.03 -4.11 2.42
CA GLY A 107 4.57 -4.24 2.46
C GLY A 107 4.08 -5.07 3.64
N ILE A 108 4.72 -6.22 3.90
CA ILE A 108 4.41 -7.07 5.06
C ILE A 108 4.74 -6.34 6.36
N ALA A 109 5.89 -5.67 6.45
CA ALA A 109 6.23 -4.88 7.62
C ALA A 109 5.21 -3.77 7.88
N ASN A 110 4.75 -3.09 6.83
CA ASN A 110 3.71 -2.07 6.93
C ASN A 110 2.40 -2.66 7.46
N LEU A 111 1.95 -3.77 6.87
CA LEU A 111 0.72 -4.46 7.29
C LEU A 111 0.77 -4.89 8.76
N ILE A 112 1.86 -5.54 9.18
CA ILE A 112 2.03 -5.97 10.56
C ILE A 112 2.10 -4.76 11.49
N SER A 113 2.78 -3.68 11.10
CA SER A 113 2.87 -2.47 11.91
C SER A 113 1.53 -1.76 12.06
N MET A 114 0.72 -1.68 11.00
CA MET A 114 -0.65 -1.18 11.06
C MET A 114 -1.53 -2.03 11.97
N ALA A 115 -1.43 -3.35 11.88
CA ALA A 115 -2.16 -4.27 12.76
C ALA A 115 -1.75 -4.11 14.24
N MET A 116 -0.45 -3.98 14.52
CA MET A 116 0.05 -3.73 15.88
C MET A 116 -0.44 -2.40 16.44
N VAL A 117 -0.36 -1.33 15.63
CA VAL A 117 -0.87 0.00 16.02
C VAL A 117 -2.36 -0.05 16.28
N TYR A 118 -3.15 -0.67 15.40
CA TYR A 118 -4.58 -0.83 15.59
C TYR A 118 -4.90 -1.57 16.90
N LEU A 119 -4.26 -2.71 17.14
CA LEU A 119 -4.45 -3.47 18.39
C LEU A 119 -4.04 -2.67 19.63
N ALA A 120 -2.99 -1.86 19.53
CA ALA A 120 -2.57 -0.98 20.63
C ALA A 120 -3.64 0.08 20.93
N TYR A 121 -4.23 0.70 19.92
CA TYR A 121 -5.32 1.67 20.12
C TYR A 121 -6.56 1.03 20.77
N VAL A 122 -6.98 -0.13 20.27
CA VAL A 122 -8.13 -0.85 20.83
C VAL A 122 -7.87 -1.25 22.29
N LYS A 123 -6.72 -1.84 22.60
CA LYS A 123 -6.44 -2.40 23.93
C LYS A 123 -5.98 -1.37 24.96
N LEU A 124 -5.22 -0.35 24.56
CA LEU A 124 -4.62 0.61 25.50
C LEU A 124 -5.43 1.90 25.61
N ALA A 125 -6.02 2.36 24.50
CA ALA A 125 -6.78 3.60 24.49
C ALA A 125 -8.30 3.38 24.50
N GLY A 126 -8.77 2.14 24.29
CA GLY A 126 -10.19 1.84 24.14
C GLY A 126 -10.80 2.42 22.87
N ILE A 127 -9.95 2.74 21.86
CA ILE A 127 -10.37 3.40 20.62
C ILE A 127 -10.42 2.35 19.51
N ASP A 128 -11.62 2.06 19.02
CA ASP A 128 -11.84 1.30 17.79
C ASP A 128 -12.10 2.24 16.62
N PHE A 129 -11.05 2.53 15.86
CA PHE A 129 -11.14 3.39 14.68
C PHE A 129 -11.99 2.80 13.56
N ILE A 130 -12.11 1.48 13.45
CA ILE A 130 -12.93 0.85 12.41
C ILE A 130 -14.41 1.09 12.73
N SER A 131 -14.82 0.77 13.95
CA SER A 131 -16.19 1.00 14.43
C SER A 131 -16.57 2.48 14.37
N MET A 132 -15.69 3.37 14.84
CA MET A 132 -15.92 4.81 14.77
C MET A 132 -16.08 5.32 13.33
N SER A 133 -15.29 4.78 12.40
CA SER A 133 -15.39 5.13 10.98
C SER A 133 -16.71 4.64 10.36
N LEU A 134 -17.14 3.42 10.68
CA LEU A 134 -18.42 2.88 10.21
C LEU A 134 -19.61 3.69 10.72
N GLU A 135 -19.59 4.10 11.99
CA GLU A 135 -20.61 4.96 12.58
C GLU A 135 -20.64 6.35 11.92
N MET A 136 -19.47 6.92 11.65
CA MET A 136 -19.37 8.19 10.92
C MET A 136 -19.95 8.08 9.50
N VAL A 137 -19.67 6.97 8.80
CA VAL A 137 -20.26 6.70 7.48
C VAL A 137 -21.79 6.60 7.60
N ARG A 138 -22.32 5.82 8.55
CA ARG A 138 -23.77 5.70 8.79
C ARG A 138 -24.41 7.07 8.98
N LYS A 139 -23.87 7.88 9.90
CA LYS A 139 -24.38 9.22 10.20
C LYS A 139 -24.37 10.14 8.97
N ASN A 140 -23.31 10.11 8.18
CA ASN A 140 -23.23 10.92 6.95
C ASN A 140 -24.30 10.52 5.93
N TYR A 141 -24.59 9.22 5.80
CA TYR A 141 -25.65 8.73 4.91
C TYR A 141 -27.05 9.06 5.42
N GLU A 142 -27.30 8.94 6.72
CA GLU A 142 -28.57 9.34 7.33
C GLU A 142 -28.85 10.84 7.09
N GLN A 143 -27.86 11.70 7.33
CA GLN A 143 -27.96 13.13 7.05
C GLN A 143 -28.20 13.41 5.56
N SER A 144 -27.52 12.67 4.67
CA SER A 144 -27.72 12.79 3.22
C SER A 144 -29.13 12.38 2.80
N ASN A 145 -29.69 11.35 3.44
CA ASN A 145 -31.05 10.87 3.20
C ASN A 145 -32.10 11.86 3.70
N GLU A 146 -31.91 12.47 4.87
CA GLU A 146 -32.77 13.55 5.37
C GLU A 146 -32.78 14.74 4.41
N PHE A 147 -31.60 15.14 3.93
CA PHE A 147 -31.47 16.20 2.95
C PHE A 147 -32.18 15.83 1.64
N ALA A 148 -31.91 14.65 1.07
CA ALA A 148 -32.57 14.17 -0.14
C ALA A 148 -34.10 14.17 0.00
N LYS A 149 -34.61 13.66 1.12
CA LYS A 149 -36.04 13.64 1.41
C LYS A 149 -36.65 15.04 1.48
N SER A 150 -35.92 16.01 2.01
CA SER A 150 -36.40 17.40 2.07
C SER A 150 -36.45 18.10 0.70
N VAL A 151 -35.62 17.67 -0.27
CA VAL A 151 -35.55 18.27 -1.61
C VAL A 151 -36.44 17.54 -2.63
N THR A 152 -36.41 16.21 -2.65
CA THR A 152 -37.05 15.38 -3.69
C THR A 152 -38.26 14.60 -3.20
N GLY A 153 -38.51 14.58 -1.88
CA GLY A 153 -39.52 13.72 -1.26
C GLY A 153 -39.13 12.23 -1.25
N GLN A 154 -37.96 11.87 -1.78
CA GLN A 154 -37.49 10.49 -1.90
C GLN A 154 -36.21 10.28 -1.10
N VAL A 155 -36.06 9.07 -0.57
CA VAL A 155 -34.84 8.64 0.12
C VAL A 155 -33.88 8.08 -0.93
N ALA A 156 -32.62 8.51 -0.91
CA ALA A 156 -31.62 8.07 -1.88
C ALA A 156 -31.19 6.61 -1.68
N LEU A 157 -31.07 6.17 -0.43
CA LEU A 157 -30.72 4.79 -0.05
C LEU A 157 -31.66 4.29 1.05
N GLN A 158 -32.28 3.12 0.87
CA GLN A 158 -33.11 2.53 1.92
C GLN A 158 -32.23 2.06 3.11
N PRO A 159 -32.75 2.07 4.36
CA PRO A 159 -32.00 1.64 5.54
C PRO A 159 -31.40 0.23 5.39
N GLU A 160 -32.14 -0.70 4.80
CA GLU A 160 -31.70 -2.08 4.58
C GLU A 160 -30.51 -2.16 3.61
N GLN A 161 -30.50 -1.29 2.59
CA GLN A 161 -29.40 -1.18 1.64
C GLN A 161 -28.16 -0.58 2.30
N LEU A 162 -28.34 0.41 3.19
CA LEU A 162 -27.27 1.02 3.96
C LEU A 162 -26.61 -0.01 4.89
N GLU A 163 -27.41 -0.77 5.64
CA GLU A 163 -26.89 -1.81 6.53
C GLU A 163 -26.16 -2.93 5.77
N ALA A 164 -26.69 -3.37 4.62
CA ALA A 164 -26.01 -4.34 3.77
C ALA A 164 -24.66 -3.81 3.24
N MET A 165 -24.60 -2.52 2.89
CA MET A 165 -23.36 -1.87 2.44
C MET A 165 -22.34 -1.76 3.58
N LEU A 166 -22.76 -1.28 4.77
CA LEU A 166 -21.90 -1.17 5.95
C LEU A 166 -21.34 -2.53 6.36
N LYS A 167 -22.18 -3.57 6.38
CA LYS A 167 -21.74 -4.95 6.64
C LYS A 167 -20.72 -5.42 5.60
N THR A 168 -20.92 -5.11 4.32
CA THR A 168 -19.96 -5.47 3.28
C THR A 168 -18.61 -4.77 3.48
N ILE A 169 -18.63 -3.48 3.84
CA ILE A 169 -17.43 -2.71 4.17
C ILE A 169 -16.70 -3.35 5.35
N GLU A 170 -17.42 -3.69 6.41
CA GLU A 170 -16.87 -4.36 7.60
C GLU A 170 -16.21 -5.70 7.24
N LEU A 171 -16.91 -6.57 6.50
CA LEU A 171 -16.39 -7.88 6.11
C LEU A 171 -15.17 -7.79 5.18
N THR A 172 -15.00 -6.69 4.43
CA THR A 172 -13.88 -6.47 3.49
C THR A 172 -12.74 -5.62 4.06
N MET A 173 -12.82 -5.24 5.35
CA MET A 173 -11.75 -4.49 6.03
C MET A 173 -10.38 -5.16 5.94
N PRO A 174 -10.22 -6.49 6.14
CA PRO A 174 -8.91 -7.14 6.05
C PRO A 174 -8.23 -6.95 4.69
N ALA A 175 -8.98 -7.11 3.60
CA ALA A 175 -8.48 -6.88 2.25
C ALA A 175 -8.12 -5.41 2.04
N THR A 176 -9.01 -4.49 2.44
CA THR A 176 -8.80 -3.05 2.29
C THR A 176 -7.52 -2.58 3.00
N ILE A 177 -7.30 -3.03 4.24
CA ILE A 177 -6.07 -2.73 5.01
C ILE A 177 -4.85 -3.35 4.32
N THR A 178 -4.96 -4.60 3.86
CA THR A 178 -3.87 -5.28 3.15
C THR A 178 -3.46 -4.54 1.88
N ILE A 179 -4.43 -4.20 1.03
CA ILE A 179 -4.22 -3.46 -0.21
C ILE A 179 -3.60 -2.10 0.10
N SER A 180 -4.14 -1.37 1.07
CA SER A 180 -3.64 -0.06 1.49
C SER A 180 -2.20 -0.14 2.00
N ALA A 181 -1.86 -1.16 2.78
CA ALA A 181 -0.51 -1.35 3.30
C ALA A 181 0.53 -1.57 2.19
N PHE A 182 0.22 -2.44 1.23
CA PHE A 182 1.10 -2.69 0.09
C PHE A 182 1.16 -1.51 -0.89
N PHE A 183 0.05 -0.79 -1.06
CA PHE A 183 0.01 0.41 -1.89
C PHE A 183 0.85 1.54 -1.29
N ALA A 184 0.74 1.79 0.02
CA ALA A 184 1.59 2.74 0.73
C ALA A 184 3.08 2.35 0.62
N ALA A 185 3.41 1.07 0.82
CA ALA A 185 4.77 0.58 0.64
C ALA A 185 5.29 0.80 -0.79
N PHE A 186 4.46 0.57 -1.81
CA PHE A 186 4.80 0.85 -3.20
C PHE A 186 5.15 2.32 -3.42
N ILE A 187 4.32 3.25 -2.93
CA ILE A 187 4.55 4.70 -3.05
C ILE A 187 5.86 5.08 -2.34
N ILE A 188 6.02 4.66 -1.07
CA ILE A 188 7.21 4.97 -0.26
C ILE A 188 8.47 4.47 -0.97
N ILE A 189 8.51 3.22 -1.42
CA ILE A 189 9.67 2.68 -2.15
C ILE A 189 9.94 3.48 -3.43
N THR A 190 8.90 3.76 -4.21
CA THR A 190 9.02 4.45 -5.50
C THR A 190 9.60 5.86 -5.34
N LEU A 191 9.23 6.57 -4.28
CA LEU A 191 9.73 7.92 -4.00
C LEU A 191 11.11 7.93 -3.34
N ASN A 192 11.37 6.98 -2.43
CA ASN A 192 12.59 6.99 -1.63
C ASN A 192 13.80 6.35 -2.36
N LEU A 193 13.61 5.35 -3.22
CA LEU A 193 14.73 4.72 -3.91
C LEU A 193 15.52 5.68 -4.82
N PRO A 194 14.89 6.54 -5.65
CA PRO A 194 15.62 7.54 -6.40
C PRO A 194 16.40 8.52 -5.52
N ALA A 195 15.83 8.90 -4.36
CA ALA A 195 16.50 9.77 -3.40
C ALA A 195 17.72 9.06 -2.78
N LEU A 196 17.58 7.81 -2.34
CA LEU A 196 18.69 6.99 -1.84
C LEU A 196 19.81 6.82 -2.88
N LYS A 197 19.44 6.62 -4.16
CA LYS A 197 20.40 6.56 -5.26
C LYS A 197 21.22 7.85 -5.39
N ARG A 198 20.57 9.01 -5.29
CA ARG A 198 21.24 10.32 -5.33
C ARG A 198 22.18 10.52 -4.13
N LEU A 199 21.89 9.88 -3.01
CA LEU A 199 22.72 9.88 -1.80
C LEU A 199 23.83 8.81 -1.81
N GLY A 200 24.12 8.21 -2.97
CA GLY A 200 25.24 7.26 -3.16
C GLY A 200 24.96 5.81 -2.77
N VAL A 201 23.69 5.44 -2.50
CA VAL A 201 23.31 4.06 -2.19
C VAL A 201 23.05 3.28 -3.49
N ASP A 202 23.62 2.07 -3.60
CA ASP A 202 23.32 1.14 -4.69
C ASP A 202 21.93 0.51 -4.49
N VAL A 203 20.94 0.99 -5.25
CA VAL A 203 19.54 0.59 -5.10
C VAL A 203 19.04 -0.24 -6.30
N PRO A 204 18.13 -1.21 -6.07
CA PRO A 204 17.54 -1.98 -7.15
C PRO A 204 16.69 -1.08 -8.06
N LYS A 205 16.85 -1.24 -9.38
CA LYS A 205 16.05 -0.52 -10.38
C LYS A 205 14.73 -1.26 -10.64
N PHE A 206 13.61 -0.59 -10.38
CA PHE A 206 12.29 -1.11 -10.75
C PHE A 206 12.11 -1.05 -12.27
N ALA A 207 11.48 -2.09 -12.83
CA ALA A 207 11.10 -2.08 -14.23
C ALA A 207 9.90 -1.12 -14.42
N PRO A 208 9.75 -0.49 -15.59
CA PRO A 208 8.56 0.29 -15.89
C PRO A 208 7.27 -0.52 -15.65
N PHE A 209 6.21 0.14 -15.17
CA PHE A 209 4.94 -0.52 -14.82
C PHE A 209 4.36 -1.36 -15.97
N GLN A 210 4.51 -0.92 -17.22
CA GLN A 210 4.10 -1.66 -18.42
C GLN A 210 4.77 -3.05 -18.56
N ASN A 211 5.87 -3.31 -17.83
CA ASN A 211 6.54 -4.61 -17.80
C ASN A 211 6.22 -5.41 -16.53
N MET A 212 5.32 -4.92 -15.68
CA MET A 212 4.85 -5.65 -14.50
C MET A 212 4.15 -6.93 -14.94
N ARG A 213 4.58 -8.05 -14.36
CA ARG A 213 3.94 -9.35 -14.52
C ARG A 213 3.80 -10.03 -13.17
N LEU A 214 2.58 -10.44 -12.87
CA LEU A 214 2.27 -11.29 -11.73
C LEU A 214 2.72 -12.74 -11.98
N PRO A 215 2.95 -13.53 -10.92
CA PRO A 215 3.20 -14.96 -11.06
C PRO A 215 1.93 -15.69 -11.52
N ARG A 216 2.10 -16.72 -12.36
CA ARG A 216 0.98 -17.54 -12.87
C ARG A 216 0.15 -18.21 -11.77
N SER A 217 0.69 -18.37 -10.56
CA SER A 217 -0.04 -18.88 -9.39
C SER A 217 -1.28 -18.06 -9.04
N ILE A 218 -1.33 -16.76 -9.37
CA ILE A 218 -2.51 -15.91 -9.17
C ILE A 218 -3.74 -16.48 -9.89
N LEU A 219 -3.58 -17.09 -11.07
CA LEU A 219 -4.68 -17.73 -11.78
C LEU A 219 -5.23 -18.92 -11.02
N TRP A 220 -4.37 -19.75 -10.44
CA TRP A 220 -4.80 -20.90 -9.66
C TRP A 220 -5.55 -20.48 -8.40
N TYR A 221 -5.06 -19.47 -7.68
CA TYR A 221 -5.79 -18.91 -6.54
C TYR A 221 -7.16 -18.36 -6.94
N TYR A 222 -7.23 -17.65 -8.08
CA TYR A 222 -8.50 -17.15 -8.60
C TYR A 222 -9.47 -18.26 -8.99
N MET A 223 -8.99 -19.32 -9.65
CA MET A 223 -9.80 -20.48 -9.99
C MET A 223 -10.34 -21.20 -8.75
N ILE A 224 -9.52 -21.37 -7.70
CA ILE A 224 -9.97 -21.97 -6.43
C ILE A 224 -11.10 -21.14 -5.82
N VAL A 225 -10.91 -19.83 -5.72
CA VAL A 225 -11.90 -18.89 -5.19
C VAL A 225 -13.20 -18.93 -6.00
N LEU A 226 -13.12 -18.98 -7.33
CA LEU A 226 -14.29 -19.13 -8.20
C LEU A 226 -15.02 -20.45 -7.96
N CYS A 227 -14.29 -21.56 -7.85
CA CYS A 227 -14.89 -22.87 -7.57
C CYS A 227 -15.62 -22.88 -6.21
N ILE A 228 -15.02 -22.30 -5.17
CA ILE A 228 -15.68 -22.21 -3.85
C ILE A 228 -16.98 -21.41 -3.95
N ASN A 229 -16.95 -20.24 -4.59
CA ASN A 229 -18.15 -19.42 -4.78
C ASN A 229 -19.25 -20.14 -5.58
N LEU A 230 -18.88 -20.85 -6.65
CA LEU A 230 -19.85 -21.47 -7.54
C LEU A 230 -20.48 -22.74 -6.96
N PHE A 231 -19.67 -23.61 -6.36
CA PHE A 231 -20.08 -24.95 -5.93
C PHE A 231 -20.44 -25.04 -4.45
N MET A 232 -19.72 -24.32 -3.57
CA MET A 232 -19.97 -24.40 -2.12
C MET A 232 -20.97 -23.36 -1.64
N ARG A 233 -20.98 -22.17 -2.25
CA ARG A 233 -21.86 -21.03 -1.89
C ARG A 233 -21.86 -20.78 -0.38
N PRO A 234 -20.72 -20.35 0.19
CA PRO A 234 -20.60 -20.11 1.63
C PRO A 234 -21.73 -19.22 2.17
N GLU A 235 -22.23 -19.54 3.35
CA GLU A 235 -23.24 -18.71 4.01
C GLU A 235 -22.68 -17.33 4.34
N ALA A 236 -23.49 -16.29 4.11
CA ALA A 236 -23.08 -14.91 4.28
C ALA A 236 -22.62 -14.61 5.72
N GLY A 237 -21.37 -14.15 5.88
CA GLY A 237 -20.76 -13.87 7.18
C GLY A 237 -20.14 -15.09 7.88
N SER A 238 -20.19 -16.28 7.28
CA SER A 238 -19.40 -17.42 7.75
C SER A 238 -17.90 -17.15 7.60
N THR A 239 -17.06 -17.82 8.39
CA THR A 239 -15.59 -17.67 8.28
C THR A 239 -15.08 -17.94 6.86
N LEU A 240 -15.66 -18.93 6.18
CA LEU A 240 -15.29 -19.26 4.81
C LEU A 240 -15.68 -18.13 3.83
N ASP A 241 -16.89 -17.58 3.97
CA ASP A 241 -17.34 -16.43 3.17
C ASP A 241 -16.39 -15.23 3.33
N ILE A 242 -16.02 -14.89 4.57
CA ILE A 242 -15.12 -13.77 4.86
C ILE A 242 -13.74 -13.99 4.21
N ILE A 243 -13.17 -15.19 4.34
CA ILE A 243 -11.88 -15.52 3.73
C ILE A 243 -11.97 -15.40 2.21
N VAL A 244 -12.98 -16.02 1.60
CA VAL A 244 -13.19 -16.04 0.15
C VAL A 244 -13.39 -14.62 -0.37
N LEU A 245 -14.20 -13.81 0.31
CA LEU A 245 -14.47 -12.42 -0.05
C LEU A 245 -13.18 -11.58 -0.05
N ASN A 246 -12.41 -11.61 1.04
CA ASN A 246 -11.17 -10.82 1.13
C ASN A 246 -10.10 -11.26 0.13
N VAL A 247 -9.92 -12.57 -0.06
CA VAL A 247 -9.00 -13.10 -1.08
C VAL A 247 -9.46 -12.71 -2.48
N SER A 248 -10.77 -12.75 -2.76
CA SER A 248 -11.34 -12.32 -4.05
C SER A 248 -10.98 -10.85 -4.34
N TYR A 249 -11.17 -9.96 -3.38
CA TYR A 249 -10.87 -8.53 -3.54
C TYR A 249 -9.40 -8.27 -3.85
N ILE A 250 -8.48 -8.94 -3.14
CA ILE A 250 -7.05 -8.85 -3.41
C ILE A 250 -6.74 -9.34 -4.83
N LEU A 251 -7.28 -10.50 -5.23
CA LEU A 251 -7.06 -11.06 -6.55
C LEU A 251 -7.62 -10.18 -7.67
N TRP A 252 -8.80 -9.58 -7.48
CA TRP A 252 -9.40 -8.66 -8.43
C TRP A 252 -8.49 -7.45 -8.66
N ILE A 253 -7.98 -6.82 -7.60
CA ILE A 253 -7.06 -5.68 -7.75
C ILE A 253 -5.78 -6.10 -8.46
N LEU A 254 -5.21 -7.25 -8.10
CA LEU A 254 -4.02 -7.77 -8.76
C LEU A 254 -4.26 -8.00 -10.27
N LEU A 255 -5.38 -8.61 -10.65
CA LEU A 255 -5.74 -8.86 -12.04
C LEU A 255 -6.05 -7.57 -12.79
N ILE A 256 -6.70 -6.58 -12.15
CA ILE A 256 -6.89 -5.24 -12.72
C ILE A 256 -5.53 -4.59 -13.02
N LEU A 257 -4.61 -4.59 -12.05
CA LEU A 257 -3.26 -4.04 -12.26
C LEU A 257 -2.51 -4.77 -13.39
N GLN A 258 -2.67 -6.10 -13.51
CA GLN A 258 -2.11 -6.87 -14.61
C GLN A 258 -2.71 -6.45 -15.97
N GLY A 259 -4.04 -6.28 -16.03
CA GLY A 259 -4.75 -5.80 -17.22
C GLY A 259 -4.30 -4.39 -17.64
N ILE A 260 -4.20 -3.44 -16.70
CA ILE A 260 -3.70 -2.09 -16.98
C ILE A 260 -2.24 -2.15 -17.47
N SER A 261 -1.38 -2.94 -16.82
CA SER A 261 0.01 -3.16 -17.23
C SER A 261 0.09 -3.69 -18.68
N PHE A 262 -0.79 -4.61 -19.05
CA PHE A 262 -0.88 -5.12 -20.42
C PHE A 262 -1.30 -4.04 -21.43
N ILE A 263 -2.29 -3.22 -21.11
CA ILE A 263 -2.71 -2.11 -21.99
C ILE A 263 -1.56 -1.11 -22.18
N HIS A 264 -0.88 -0.74 -21.10
CA HIS A 264 0.29 0.14 -21.17
C HIS A 264 1.40 -0.45 -22.03
N TYR A 265 1.63 -1.75 -21.93
CA TYR A 265 2.58 -2.48 -22.78
C TYR A 265 2.19 -2.40 -24.25
N PHE A 266 0.93 -2.65 -24.56
CA PHE A 266 0.39 -2.61 -25.93
C PHE A 266 0.49 -1.21 -26.55
N ILE A 267 0.04 -0.17 -25.84
CA ILE A 267 0.11 1.24 -26.27
C ILE A 267 1.57 1.62 -26.56
N SER A 268 2.50 1.23 -25.69
CA SER A 268 3.93 1.52 -25.87
C SER A 268 4.52 0.82 -27.08
N LYS A 269 4.13 -0.44 -27.32
CA LYS A 269 4.61 -1.21 -28.47
C LYS A 269 4.06 -0.71 -29.79
N LYS A 270 2.88 -0.11 -29.79
CA LYS A 270 2.31 0.59 -30.95
C LYS A 270 2.83 2.02 -31.16
N GLY A 271 3.77 2.49 -30.33
CA GLY A 271 4.31 3.85 -30.47
C GLY A 271 3.30 4.97 -30.18
N MET A 272 2.21 4.66 -29.49
CA MET A 272 1.15 5.64 -29.21
C MET A 272 1.57 6.65 -28.12
N PRO A 273 0.99 7.87 -28.10
CA PRO A 273 1.33 8.90 -27.12
C PRO A 273 1.07 8.49 -25.67
N THR A 274 1.87 9.01 -24.73
CA THR A 274 1.71 8.76 -23.30
C THR A 274 0.34 9.18 -22.76
N GLY A 275 -0.31 10.20 -23.36
CA GLY A 275 -1.66 10.63 -22.99
C GLY A 275 -2.69 9.50 -23.06
N VAL A 276 -2.54 8.59 -24.03
CA VAL A 276 -3.45 7.44 -24.21
C VAL A 276 -3.33 6.46 -23.03
N LYS A 277 -2.12 6.33 -22.43
CA LYS A 277 -1.94 5.49 -21.24
C LYS A 277 -2.73 6.03 -20.04
N TRP A 278 -2.76 7.35 -19.87
CA TRP A 278 -3.52 7.98 -18.79
C TRP A 278 -5.02 7.81 -18.97
N VAL A 279 -5.52 8.04 -20.19
CA VAL A 279 -6.93 7.78 -20.52
C VAL A 279 -7.28 6.32 -20.29
N ALA A 280 -6.43 5.38 -20.72
CA ALA A 280 -6.64 3.96 -20.49
C ALA A 280 -6.66 3.58 -18.99
N THR A 281 -5.78 4.16 -18.17
CA THR A 281 -5.80 3.95 -16.71
C THR A 281 -7.07 4.53 -16.08
N LEU A 282 -7.53 5.70 -16.53
CA LEU A 282 -8.76 6.31 -16.03
C LEU A 282 -9.99 5.45 -16.36
N LEU A 283 -10.06 4.93 -17.58
CA LEU A 283 -11.13 4.03 -18.03
C LEU A 283 -11.05 2.64 -17.40
N ALA A 284 -9.92 2.25 -16.79
CA ALA A 284 -9.78 0.97 -16.12
C ALA A 284 -10.72 0.81 -14.91
N ILE A 285 -11.13 1.92 -14.27
CA ILE A 285 -12.04 1.90 -13.11
C ILE A 285 -13.46 1.50 -13.52
N PRO A 286 -14.16 2.21 -14.43
CA PRO A 286 -15.48 1.80 -14.88
C PRO A 286 -15.46 0.47 -15.66
N LEU A 287 -14.32 0.12 -16.26
CA LEU A 287 -14.13 -1.14 -17.00
C LEU A 287 -13.38 -2.20 -16.19
N SER A 288 -13.48 -2.18 -14.86
CA SER A 288 -12.73 -3.09 -13.98
C SER A 288 -12.97 -4.57 -14.30
N SER A 289 -14.20 -4.97 -14.59
CA SER A 289 -14.54 -6.34 -15.03
C SER A 289 -13.78 -6.74 -16.29
N PHE A 290 -13.65 -5.82 -17.27
CA PHE A 290 -12.88 -6.07 -18.48
C PHE A 290 -11.37 -6.13 -18.19
N MET A 291 -10.87 -5.28 -17.28
CA MET A 291 -9.47 -5.35 -16.84
C MET A 291 -9.12 -6.68 -16.17
N ILE A 292 -10.03 -7.23 -15.36
CA ILE A 292 -9.85 -8.54 -14.71
C ILE A 292 -9.70 -9.62 -15.78
N LEU A 293 -10.64 -9.66 -16.74
CA LEU A 293 -10.58 -10.62 -17.86
C LEU A 293 -9.27 -10.48 -18.64
N LEU A 294 -8.88 -9.25 -18.96
CA LEU A 294 -7.64 -8.99 -19.69
C LEU A 294 -6.40 -9.44 -18.89
N GLY A 295 -6.40 -9.22 -17.58
CA GLY A 295 -5.36 -9.70 -16.67
C GLY A 295 -5.26 -11.22 -16.64
N ILE A 296 -6.40 -11.92 -16.61
CA ILE A 296 -6.47 -13.39 -16.69
C ILE A 296 -5.88 -13.87 -18.01
N VAL A 297 -6.31 -13.28 -19.14
CA VAL A 297 -5.87 -13.71 -20.46
C VAL A 297 -4.37 -13.43 -20.67
N ASP A 298 -3.86 -12.24 -20.30
CA ASP A 298 -2.43 -11.93 -20.38
C ASP A 298 -1.58 -12.91 -19.57
N LEU A 299 -2.03 -13.24 -18.35
CA LEU A 299 -1.28 -14.13 -17.47
C LEU A 299 -1.35 -15.61 -17.90
N GLY A 300 -2.51 -16.05 -18.41
CA GLY A 300 -2.78 -17.44 -18.78
C GLY A 300 -2.20 -17.82 -20.14
N PHE A 301 -2.35 -16.94 -21.14
CA PHE A 301 -1.99 -17.22 -22.53
C PHE A 301 -0.74 -16.46 -23.00
N ASP A 302 -0.11 -15.66 -22.14
CA ASP A 302 1.07 -14.86 -22.49
C ASP A 302 0.84 -13.97 -23.73
N VAL A 303 -0.26 -13.22 -23.74
CA VAL A 303 -0.68 -12.41 -24.92
C VAL A 303 0.38 -11.39 -25.35
N ARG A 304 1.24 -10.91 -24.42
CA ARG A 304 2.34 -10.00 -24.77
C ARG A 304 3.33 -10.60 -25.77
N ALA A 305 3.50 -11.91 -25.81
CA ALA A 305 4.34 -12.58 -26.80
C ALA A 305 3.80 -12.40 -28.22
N LEU A 306 2.48 -12.47 -28.40
CA LEU A 306 1.81 -12.26 -29.69
C LEU A 306 1.96 -10.82 -30.18
N VAL A 307 1.96 -9.85 -29.26
CA VAL A 307 2.18 -8.43 -29.59
C VAL A 307 3.62 -8.18 -30.07
N LYS A 308 4.63 -8.84 -29.45
CA LYS A 308 6.03 -8.75 -29.90
C LYS A 308 6.22 -9.33 -31.30
N GLY A 309 5.53 -10.42 -31.63
CA GLY A 309 5.64 -11.09 -32.93
C GLY A 309 5.11 -10.25 -34.10
N LYS A 310 4.11 -9.39 -33.87
CA LYS A 310 3.46 -8.57 -34.90
C LYS A 310 4.07 -7.18 -35.11
N THR A 311 5.08 -6.80 -34.33
CA THR A 311 5.76 -5.48 -34.42
C THR A 311 7.18 -5.58 -34.98
N LYS A 312 7.48 -6.60 -35.78
CA LYS A 312 8.63 -6.59 -36.69
C LYS A 312 8.22 -5.90 -37.99
N GLU A 313 8.31 -4.57 -37.99
CA GLU A 313 8.59 -3.74 -39.17
C GLU A 313 9.57 -2.65 -38.72
#